data_AF-A0A6I6SJ22-F1
#
_entry.id   AF-A0A6I6SJ22-F1
#
_cell.length_a   1.000
_cell.length_b   1.000
_cell.length_c   1.000
_cell.angle_alpha   90.00
_cell.angle_beta   90.00
_cell.angle_gamma   90.00
#
_symmetry.space_group_name_H-M   'P 1'
#
loop_
_entity.id
_entity.type
_entity.pdbx_description
1 polymer ?
#
loop_
_entity_poly.entity_id
_entity_poly.type
_entity_poly.pdbx_seq_one_letter_code
_entity_poly.pdbx_strand_id
1 'polypeptide(L)'
;MSHHLYAEDPEPSDHVPAGPLFVPVRPGPAGCTTRLFRTPLGGRTAVGFTSPQRLAEALGGGQPWVRLSEPALRALAEPVGATIVTVDPRFAPEVSRRHHLRAV
;
A
#
# COMPACT_ATOMS: atom_id res chain seq x y z
N MET A 1 30.67 -16.70 -41.17
CA MET A 1 29.39 -15.96 -41.12
C MET A 1 28.83 -16.05 -39.71
N SER A 2 28.65 -14.90 -39.08
CA SER A 2 28.39 -14.71 -37.65
C SER A 2 27.00 -15.20 -37.23
N HIS A 3 26.94 -16.00 -36.17
CA HIS A 3 25.70 -16.45 -35.53
C HIS A 3 25.16 -15.30 -34.68
N HIS A 4 24.14 -14.60 -35.16
CA HIS A 4 23.41 -13.62 -34.37
C HIS A 4 22.68 -14.36 -33.24
N LEU A 5 23.30 -14.38 -32.06
CA LEU A 5 22.62 -14.70 -30.81
C LEU A 5 21.64 -13.56 -30.54
N TYR A 6 20.41 -13.70 -31.04
CA TYR A 6 19.30 -12.90 -30.57
C TYR A 6 19.06 -13.34 -29.13
N ALA A 7 19.56 -12.56 -28.17
CA ALA A 7 19.12 -12.65 -26.80
C ALA A 7 17.62 -12.33 -26.83
N GLU A 8 16.80 -13.35 -26.63
CA GLU A 8 15.35 -13.20 -26.47
C GLU A 8 15.15 -12.22 -25.31
N ASP A 9 14.60 -11.04 -25.63
CA ASP A 9 14.14 -10.08 -24.62
C ASP A 9 13.13 -10.85 -23.75
N PRO A 10 13.33 -10.96 -22.42
CA PRO A 10 12.39 -11.68 -21.60
C PRO A 10 11.05 -10.95 -21.66
N GLU A 11 10.07 -11.54 -22.35
CA GLU A 11 8.67 -11.13 -22.32
C GLU A 11 8.31 -10.78 -20.88
N PRO A 12 7.77 -9.57 -20.60
CA PRO A 12 7.53 -9.13 -19.24
C PRO A 12 6.67 -10.18 -18.56
N SER A 13 7.28 -10.90 -17.61
CA SER A 13 6.64 -12.05 -16.98
C SER A 13 5.29 -11.62 -16.46
N ASP A 14 4.22 -12.28 -16.92
CA ASP A 14 2.87 -12.05 -16.47
C ASP A 14 2.90 -12.03 -14.93
N HIS A 15 2.74 -10.84 -14.35
CA HIS A 15 2.92 -10.65 -12.92
C HIS A 15 1.77 -11.39 -12.25
N VAL A 16 2.00 -12.65 -11.87
CA VAL A 16 1.05 -13.44 -11.10
C VAL A 16 0.65 -12.58 -9.90
N PRO A 17 -0.64 -12.25 -9.75
CA PRO A 17 -1.06 -11.38 -8.65
C PRO A 17 -0.67 -12.07 -7.34
N ALA A 18 0.05 -11.36 -6.48
CA ALA A 18 0.65 -11.87 -5.23
C ALA A 18 -0.38 -12.33 -4.15
N GLY A 19 -1.60 -12.67 -4.55
CA GLY A 19 -2.75 -12.82 -3.67
C GLY A 19 -3.34 -11.47 -3.26
N PRO A 20 -4.55 -11.46 -2.66
CA PRO A 20 -5.16 -10.24 -2.17
C PRO A 20 -4.39 -9.71 -0.96
N LEU A 21 -4.11 -8.40 -0.97
CA LEU A 21 -3.49 -7.66 0.11
C LEU A 21 -4.52 -7.26 1.16
N PHE A 22 -4.07 -7.16 2.40
CA PHE A 22 -4.80 -6.54 3.52
C PHE A 22 -4.57 -5.03 3.44
N VAL A 23 -5.61 -4.28 3.07
CA VAL A 23 -5.51 -2.85 2.79
C VAL A 23 -6.16 -2.05 3.93
N PRO A 24 -5.43 -1.11 4.57
CA PRO A 24 -5.97 -0.32 5.65
C PRO A 24 -7.03 0.67 5.16
N VAL A 25 -8.14 0.74 5.89
CA VAL A 25 -9.27 1.64 5.58
C VAL A 25 -9.68 2.51 6.76
N ARG A 26 -10.49 3.51 6.49
CA ARG A 26 -11.32 4.20 7.49
C ARG A 26 -12.78 3.88 7.19
N PRO A 27 -13.51 3.27 8.13
CA PRO A 27 -14.97 3.18 8.04
C PRO A 27 -15.58 4.58 8.02
N GLY A 28 -16.62 4.76 7.22
CA GLY A 28 -17.39 5.99 7.12
C GLY A 28 -18.83 5.71 6.69
N PRO A 29 -19.70 6.73 6.71
CA PRO A 29 -21.13 6.56 6.42
C PRO A 29 -21.41 6.08 4.99
N ALA A 30 -20.52 6.35 4.04
CA ALA A 30 -20.61 5.89 2.66
C ALA A 30 -19.83 4.60 2.37
N GLY A 31 -19.31 3.93 3.40
CA GLY A 31 -18.50 2.72 3.29
C GLY A 31 -17.05 2.92 3.73
N CYS A 32 -16.17 2.01 3.31
CA CYS A 32 -14.76 2.02 3.68
C CYS A 32 -13.92 2.85 2.70
N THR A 33 -13.14 3.79 3.23
CA THR A 33 -12.19 4.60 2.44
C THR A 33 -10.77 4.11 2.64
N THR A 34 -10.06 3.78 1.57
CA THR A 34 -8.65 3.39 1.60
C THR A 34 -7.77 4.49 2.21
N ARG A 35 -6.87 4.12 3.13
CA ARG A 35 -5.88 5.06 3.67
C ARG A 35 -4.69 5.17 2.71
N LEU A 36 -4.40 6.40 2.27
CA LEU A 36 -3.17 6.73 1.55
C LEU A 36 -2.09 7.18 2.53
N PHE A 37 -0.85 6.86 2.20
CA PHE A 37 0.33 7.19 2.97
C PHE A 37 1.26 8.07 2.15
N ARG A 38 2.34 8.53 2.79
CA ARG A 38 3.40 9.29 2.13
C ARG A 38 4.69 8.50 2.10
N THR A 39 5.39 8.56 0.98
CA THR A 39 6.77 8.09 0.87
C THR A 39 7.71 9.07 1.59
N PRO A 40 8.95 8.66 1.91
CA PRO A 40 9.95 9.57 2.48
C PRO A 40 10.23 10.80 1.60
N LEU A 41 10.03 10.66 0.28
CA LEU A 41 10.17 11.75 -0.70
C LEU A 41 8.91 12.64 -0.80
N GLY A 42 7.89 12.39 0.03
CA GLY A 42 6.66 13.21 0.12
C GLY A 42 5.53 12.82 -0.84
N GLY A 43 5.78 11.90 -1.77
CA GLY A 43 4.79 11.38 -2.72
C GLY A 43 3.71 10.53 -2.05
N ARG A 44 2.51 10.45 -2.62
CA ARG A 44 1.44 9.59 -2.11
C ARG A 44 1.63 8.15 -2.56
N THR A 45 1.38 7.21 -1.66
CA THR A 45 1.40 5.76 -1.96
C THR A 45 0.17 5.10 -1.35
N ALA A 46 -0.42 4.16 -2.10
CA ALA A 46 -1.30 3.16 -1.51
C ALA A 46 -0.43 2.15 -0.75
N VAL A 47 -0.97 1.56 0.32
CA VAL A 47 -0.29 0.54 1.11
C VAL A 47 -1.15 -0.70 1.20
N GLY A 48 -0.54 -1.87 1.03
CA GLY A 48 -1.15 -3.14 1.33
C GLY A 48 -0.19 -4.03 2.12
N PHE A 49 -0.74 -4.96 2.88
CA PHE A 49 0.05 -5.91 3.65
C PHE A 49 -0.23 -7.33 3.18
N THR A 50 0.75 -8.22 3.25
CA THR A 50 0.53 -9.63 2.88
C THR A 50 -0.11 -10.43 4.02
N SER A 51 -0.15 -9.89 5.24
CA SER A 51 -0.83 -10.52 6.38
C SER A 51 -1.47 -9.51 7.33
N PRO A 52 -2.54 -9.90 8.08
CA PRO A 52 -3.11 -9.07 9.13
C PRO A 52 -2.12 -8.72 10.24
N GLN A 53 -1.17 -9.62 10.53
CA GLN A 53 -0.15 -9.44 11.56
C GLN A 53 0.79 -8.29 11.18
N ARG A 54 1.28 -8.26 9.93
CA ARG A 54 2.14 -7.15 9.45
C ARG A 54 1.40 -5.82 9.47
N LEU A 55 0.11 -5.82 9.14
CA LEU A 55 -0.73 -4.63 9.24
C LEU A 55 -0.87 -4.15 10.70
N ALA A 56 -1.14 -5.08 11.63
CA ALA A 56 -1.30 -4.77 13.05
C ALA A 56 0.01 -4.30 13.70
N GLU A 57 1.15 -4.87 13.31
CA GLU A 57 2.48 -4.42 13.74
C GLU A 57 2.77 -2.99 13.26
N ALA A 58 2.38 -2.67 12.03
CA ALA A 58 2.62 -1.38 11.40
C ALA A 58 1.69 -0.26 11.88
N LEU A 59 0.40 -0.54 12.05
CA LEU A 59 -0.65 0.47 12.24
C LEU A 59 -1.44 0.30 13.56
N GLY A 60 -1.11 -0.72 14.35
CA GLY A 60 -1.82 -1.10 15.56
C GLY A 60 -2.97 -2.06 15.31
N GLY A 61 -3.24 -2.95 16.28
CA GLY A 61 -4.26 -4.01 16.14
C GLY A 61 -5.71 -3.53 16.00
N GLY A 62 -5.99 -2.26 16.28
CA GLY A 62 -7.32 -1.66 16.10
C GLY A 62 -7.60 -1.12 14.69
N GLN A 63 -6.62 -1.19 13.78
CA GLN A 63 -6.73 -0.64 12.44
C GLN A 63 -7.67 -1.48 11.54
N PRO A 64 -8.80 -0.92 11.04
CA PRO A 64 -9.68 -1.63 10.12
C PRO A 64 -9.02 -1.88 8.75
N TRP A 65 -9.38 -3.00 8.11
CA TRP A 65 -8.84 -3.37 6.79
C TRP A 65 -9.85 -4.12 5.92
N VAL A 66 -9.59 -4.15 4.61
CA VAL A 66 -10.31 -4.94 3.60
C VAL A 66 -9.32 -5.76 2.77
N ARG A 67 -9.81 -6.74 2.00
CA ARG A 67 -8.99 -7.50 1.05
C ARG A 67 -9.17 -6.96 -0.35
N LEU A 68 -8.07 -6.57 -1.01
CA LEU A 68 -8.06 -6.14 -2.41
C LEU A 68 -6.88 -6.75 -3.13
N SER A 69 -7.02 -7.06 -4.41
CA SER A 69 -5.85 -7.35 -5.24
C SER A 69 -5.01 -6.08 -5.40
N GLU A 70 -3.71 -6.24 -5.64
CA GLU A 70 -2.82 -5.11 -5.92
C GLU A 70 -3.28 -4.27 -7.11
N PRO A 71 -3.73 -4.85 -8.25
CA PRO A 71 -4.30 -4.08 -9.36
C PRO A 71 -5.55 -3.29 -8.97
N ALA A 72 -6.46 -3.86 -8.17
CA ALA A 72 -7.66 -3.16 -7.73
C ALA A 72 -7.31 -1.98 -6.79
N LEU A 73 -6.35 -2.18 -5.88
CA LEU A 73 -5.86 -1.11 -5.02
C LEU A 73 -5.24 0.03 -5.84
N ARG A 74 -4.41 -0.31 -6.83
CA ARG A 74 -3.80 0.68 -7.74
C ARG A 74 -4.86 1.47 -8.50
N ALA A 75 -5.84 0.80 -9.09
CA ALA A 75 -6.93 1.44 -9.84
C ALA A 75 -7.76 2.42 -8.98
N LEU A 76 -7.96 2.12 -7.69
CA LEU A 76 -8.65 3.02 -6.76
C LEU A 76 -7.79 4.21 -6.31
N ALA A 77 -6.46 4.06 -6.31
CA ALA A 77 -5.51 5.04 -5.79
C ALA A 77 -4.99 6.00 -6.88
N GLU A 78 -4.95 5.56 -8.13
CA GLU A 78 -4.47 6.34 -9.27
C GLU A 78 -5.21 7.68 -9.46
N PRO A 79 -6.56 7.75 -9.43
CA PRO A 79 -7.29 9.00 -9.65
C PRO A 79 -7.01 10.09 -8.62
N VAL A 80 -6.48 9.72 -7.45
CA VAL A 80 -6.13 10.63 -6.36
C VAL A 80 -4.62 10.90 -6.24
N GLY A 81 -3.86 10.48 -7.26
CA GLY A 81 -2.43 10.74 -7.42
C GLY A 81 -1.51 9.79 -6.67
N ALA A 82 -2.00 8.61 -6.27
CA ALA A 82 -1.20 7.57 -5.63
C ALA A 82 -0.99 6.40 -6.61
N THR A 83 -0.02 6.57 -7.52
CA THR A 83 0.30 5.60 -8.58
C THR A 83 1.16 4.43 -8.11
N ILE A 84 1.76 4.54 -6.93
CA ILE A 84 2.62 3.52 -6.34
C ILE A 84 1.84 2.77 -5.26
N VAL A 85 1.92 1.43 -5.30
CA VAL A 85 1.48 0.55 -4.22
C VAL A 85 2.72 0.03 -3.49
N THR A 86 2.79 0.27 -2.19
CA THR A 86 3.86 -0.25 -1.32
C THR A 86 3.33 -1.44 -0.54
N VAL A 87 4.00 -2.59 -0.64
CA VAL A 87 3.66 -3.82 0.06
C VAL A 87 4.52 -3.98 1.32
N ASP A 88 3.88 -4.25 2.46
CA ASP A 88 4.51 -4.42 3.78
C ASP A 88 5.53 -3.32 4.13
N PRO A 89 5.13 -2.03 4.09
CA PRO A 89 6.03 -0.95 4.44
C PRO A 89 6.48 -1.04 5.90
N ARG A 90 7.73 -0.68 6.15
CA ARG A 90 8.24 -0.40 7.49
C ARG A 90 7.99 1.07 7.79
N PHE A 91 7.12 1.35 8.76
CA PHE A 91 6.94 2.71 9.26
C PHE A 91 8.02 3.02 10.28
N ALA A 92 8.59 4.22 10.19
CA ALA A 92 9.31 4.76 11.33
C ALA A 92 8.29 4.92 12.49
N PRO A 93 8.67 4.63 13.74
CA PRO A 93 7.78 4.85 14.87
C PRO A 93 7.31 6.30 14.85
N GLU A 94 6.00 6.53 14.85
CA GLU A 94 5.47 7.87 15.02
C GLU A 94 5.95 8.37 16.39
N VAL A 95 6.79 9.42 16.40
CA VAL A 95 6.98 10.22 17.60
C VAL A 95 5.63 10.84 17.88
N SER A 96 4.86 10.21 18.75
CA SER A 96 3.55 10.66 19.17
C SER A 96 3.67 12.09 19.71
N ARG A 97 3.48 13.08 18.83
CA ARG A 97 3.11 14.43 19.25
C ARG A 97 1.67 14.32 19.69
N ARG A 98 1.47 13.81 20.90
CA ARG A 98 0.24 14.05 21.64
C ARG A 98 0.12 15.57 21.70
N HIS A 99 -0.76 16.12 20.88
CA HIS A 99 -1.28 17.46 21.13
C HIS A 99 -1.97 17.35 22.49
N HIS A 100 -1.24 17.73 23.53
CA HIS A 100 -1.81 18.05 24.82
C HIS A 100 -2.67 19.29 24.60
N LEU A 101 -3.89 19.09 24.10
CA LEU A 101 -4.93 20.08 24.23
C LEU A 101 -5.22 20.16 25.73
N ARG A 102 -4.53 21.12 26.34
CA ARG A 102 -4.83 21.69 27.65
C ARG A 102 -6.29 22.14 27.65
N ALA A 103 -6.97 21.78 28.75
CA ALA A 103 -8.15 22.36 29.36
C ALA A 103 -8.74 23.65 28.76
N VAL A 104 -10.07 23.70 28.68
CA VAL A 104 -10.93 24.50 29.59
C VAL A 104 -12.25 23.77 29.78
#